data_AF-A0A925W2T2-F1
#
_entry.id   AF-A0A925W2T2-F1
#
_cell.length_a   1.000
_cell.length_b   1.000
_cell.length_c   1.000
_cell.angle_alpha   90.00
_cell.angle_beta   90.00
_cell.angle_gamma   90.00
#
_symmetry.space_group_name_H-M   'P 1'
#
loop_
_entity.id
_entity.type
_entity.pdbx_description
1 polymer ?
#
loop_
_entity_poly.entity_id
_entity_poly.type
_entity_poly.pdbx_seq_one_letter_code
_entity_poly.pdbx_strand_id
1 'polypeptide(L)'
;MMYLRRIFYAATLLNATMLTPQLAPVARAQAPRVVRTQSTPVAPAPSDAIIVAALKSRGLVTAGWMTPVRHTGDFDGDGQPDVALLVAHVTSKKRGILILHAGRTTTALVGAGVNFGNGGDDFEWANRWVVMKRKGKPDALLIEREEAGGGLVEFVAGKYRWRQQGD
;
A
#
# COMPACT_ATOMS: atom_id res chain seq x y z
N MET A 1 -25.92 -26.14 78.68
CA MET A 1 -27.26 -26.72 78.98
C MET A 1 -27.62 -27.64 77.82
N MET A 2 -28.17 -28.80 78.14
CA MET A 2 -28.61 -29.90 77.27
C MET A 2 -27.57 -30.91 76.74
N TYR A 3 -28.03 -32.14 76.83
CA TYR A 3 -27.39 -33.45 76.87
C TYR A 3 -28.17 -34.32 75.87
N LEU A 4 -27.66 -35.53 75.57
CA LEU A 4 -28.39 -36.69 75.01
C LEU A 4 -28.69 -36.60 73.48
N ARG A 5 -28.56 -37.64 72.63
CA ARG A 5 -28.61 -39.11 72.75
C ARG A 5 -27.71 -39.82 71.73
N ARG A 6 -27.19 -40.99 72.13
CA ARG A 6 -26.72 -42.10 71.25
C ARG A 6 -27.91 -42.72 70.50
N ILE A 7 -27.68 -43.29 69.30
CA ILE A 7 -28.29 -44.53 68.80
C ILE A 7 -27.35 -45.23 67.79
N PHE A 8 -27.47 -46.55 67.80
CA PHE A 8 -26.79 -47.74 67.27
C PHE A 8 -26.23 -47.86 65.83
N TYR A 9 -25.29 -48.82 65.76
CA TYR A 9 -24.72 -49.60 64.64
C TYR A 9 -25.70 -50.13 63.59
N ALA A 10 -25.24 -50.26 62.34
CA ALA A 10 -25.35 -51.50 61.55
C ALA A 10 -24.37 -51.50 60.36
N ALA A 11 -23.76 -52.66 60.14
CA ALA A 11 -22.73 -52.96 59.15
C ALA A 11 -23.29 -53.13 57.73
N THR A 12 -22.48 -52.84 56.70
CA THR A 12 -22.45 -53.65 55.47
C THR A 12 -21.09 -53.48 54.78
N LEU A 13 -20.43 -54.61 54.53
CA LEU A 13 -19.22 -54.79 53.74
C LEU A 13 -19.54 -54.65 52.24
N LEU A 14 -18.58 -54.23 51.41
CA LEU A 14 -17.98 -55.05 50.35
C LEU A 14 -17.18 -54.20 49.33
N ASN A 15 -16.07 -54.79 48.92
CA ASN A 15 -15.37 -54.69 47.64
C ASN A 15 -14.57 -53.42 47.31
N ALA A 16 -13.29 -53.48 47.67
CA ALA A 16 -12.23 -52.74 47.00
C ALA A 16 -11.93 -53.38 45.62
N THR A 17 -12.47 -52.81 44.55
CA THR A 17 -12.04 -53.10 43.19
C THR A 17 -10.79 -52.29 42.89
N MET A 18 -9.66 -52.96 42.67
CA MET A 18 -8.41 -52.32 42.26
C MET A 18 -8.56 -51.72 40.85
N LEU A 19 -8.36 -50.40 40.73
CA LEU A 19 -8.25 -49.69 39.46
C LEU A 19 -6.93 -50.03 38.79
N THR A 20 -7.00 -50.67 37.63
CA THR A 20 -5.87 -50.85 36.70
C THR A 20 -5.54 -49.50 36.06
N PRO A 21 -4.28 -49.04 36.04
CA PRO A 21 -3.92 -47.84 35.29
C PRO A 21 -3.94 -48.14 33.78
N GLN A 22 -4.88 -47.52 33.06
CA GLN A 22 -4.95 -47.54 31.61
C GLN A 22 -3.88 -46.58 31.03
N LEU A 23 -2.86 -47.14 30.37
CA LEU A 23 -1.85 -46.38 29.65
C LEU A 23 -2.52 -45.58 28.52
N ALA A 24 -2.35 -44.26 28.53
CA ALA A 24 -2.84 -43.35 27.49
C ALA A 24 -2.14 -43.63 26.14
N PRO A 25 -2.84 -43.51 25.00
CA PRO A 25 -2.20 -43.60 23.70
C PRO A 25 -1.31 -42.37 23.45
N VAL A 26 -0.05 -42.62 23.10
CA VAL A 26 0.92 -41.61 22.65
C VAL A 26 0.39 -40.96 21.37
N ALA A 27 0.01 -39.68 21.48
CA ALA A 27 -0.36 -38.86 20.33
C ALA A 27 0.85 -38.76 19.38
N ARG A 28 0.71 -39.30 18.17
CA ARG A 28 1.67 -39.06 17.08
C ARG A 28 1.69 -37.56 16.77
N ALA A 29 2.83 -36.92 16.97
CA ALA A 29 3.08 -35.56 16.52
C ALA A 29 2.83 -35.47 15.01
N GLN A 30 1.78 -34.75 14.62
CA GLN A 30 1.59 -34.35 13.23
C GLN A 30 2.68 -33.32 12.91
N ALA A 31 3.55 -33.64 11.95
CA ALA A 31 4.51 -32.69 11.40
C ALA A 31 3.77 -31.43 10.92
N PRO A 32 4.34 -30.22 11.07
CA PRO A 32 3.72 -29.01 10.58
C PRO A 32 3.48 -29.15 9.07
N ARG A 33 2.21 -29.09 8.68
CA ARG A 33 1.81 -28.97 7.27
C ARG A 33 2.38 -27.65 6.77
N VAL A 34 3.52 -27.72 6.08
CA VAL A 34 4.05 -26.59 5.33
C VAL A 34 3.02 -26.26 4.25
N VAL A 35 2.15 -25.30 4.54
CA VAL A 35 1.32 -24.66 3.52
C VAL A 35 2.28 -23.91 2.62
N ARG A 36 2.76 -24.59 1.58
CA ARG A 36 3.50 -23.98 0.49
C ARG A 36 2.50 -23.09 -0.23
N THR A 37 2.43 -21.81 0.13
CA THR A 37 1.79 -20.78 -0.67
C THR A 37 2.52 -20.75 -2.01
N GLN A 38 2.03 -21.53 -2.96
CA GLN A 38 2.40 -21.38 -4.35
C GLN A 38 1.94 -19.98 -4.75
N SER A 39 2.90 -19.06 -4.87
CA SER A 39 2.71 -17.75 -5.47
C SER A 39 2.39 -17.95 -6.94
N THR A 40 1.11 -18.14 -7.25
CA THR A 40 0.59 -17.97 -8.61
C THR A 40 0.99 -16.56 -9.05
N PRO A 41 1.53 -16.37 -10.27
CA PRO A 41 1.69 -15.03 -10.83
C PRO A 41 0.31 -14.40 -10.92
N VAL A 42 -0.04 -13.55 -9.95
CA VAL A 42 -1.26 -12.76 -9.99
C VAL A 42 -1.09 -11.81 -11.17
N ALA A 43 -2.01 -11.87 -12.13
CA ALA A 43 -2.02 -10.93 -13.25
C ALA A 43 -2.02 -9.49 -12.67
N PRO A 44 -1.25 -8.56 -13.26
CA PRO A 44 -1.20 -7.18 -12.78
C PRO A 44 -2.61 -6.59 -12.73
N ALA A 45 -2.87 -5.74 -11.74
CA ALA A 45 -4.11 -4.98 -11.73
C ALA A 45 -4.26 -4.20 -13.06
N PRO A 46 -5.48 -3.93 -13.56
CA PRO A 46 -5.67 -3.22 -14.83
C PRO A 46 -4.88 -1.90 -14.92
N SER A 47 -4.77 -1.16 -13.82
CA SER A 47 -3.98 0.06 -13.72
C SER A 47 -2.49 -0.17 -13.95
N ASP A 48 -1.93 -1.25 -13.41
CA ASP A 48 -0.51 -1.60 -13.58
C ASP A 48 -0.21 -1.98 -15.04
N ALA A 49 -1.13 -2.67 -15.72
CA ALA A 49 -0.99 -2.96 -17.16
C ALA A 49 -0.97 -1.69 -18.02
N ILE A 50 -1.85 -0.73 -17.73
CA ILE A 50 -1.91 0.57 -18.42
C ILE A 50 -0.62 1.36 -18.16
N ILE A 51 -0.12 1.38 -16.93
CA ILE A 51 1.14 2.02 -16.57
C ILE A 51 2.30 1.39 -17.33
N VAL A 52 2.43 0.06 -17.34
CA VAL A 52 3.49 -0.64 -18.07
C VAL A 52 3.46 -0.33 -19.56
N ALA A 53 2.27 -0.30 -20.18
CA ALA A 53 2.10 0.07 -21.57
C ALA A 53 2.49 1.53 -21.84
N ALA A 54 2.12 2.45 -20.95
CA ALA A 54 2.49 3.86 -21.03
C ALA A 54 4.00 4.08 -20.88
N LEU A 55 4.65 3.38 -19.94
CA LEU A 55 6.10 3.43 -19.75
C LEU A 55 6.83 3.00 -21.03
N LYS A 56 6.47 1.83 -21.58
CA LYS A 56 7.10 1.28 -22.79
C LYS A 56 6.89 2.19 -24.01
N SER A 57 5.67 2.62 -24.26
CA SER A 57 5.33 3.42 -25.45
C SER A 57 5.97 4.81 -25.47
N ARG A 58 6.26 5.37 -24.28
CA ARG A 58 6.86 6.70 -24.13
C ARG A 58 8.37 6.66 -23.84
N GLY A 59 9.00 5.48 -23.87
CA GLY A 59 10.43 5.35 -23.56
C GLY A 59 10.77 5.76 -22.13
N LEU A 60 9.89 5.44 -21.17
CA LEU A 60 10.04 5.75 -19.76
C LEU A 60 10.34 4.50 -18.94
N VAL A 61 10.97 4.70 -17.79
CA VAL A 61 11.14 3.69 -16.74
C VAL A 61 10.76 4.29 -15.40
N THR A 62 10.31 3.45 -14.46
CA THR A 62 10.17 3.87 -13.05
C THR A 62 11.52 4.32 -12.53
N ALA A 63 11.55 5.41 -11.76
CA ALA A 63 12.79 5.89 -11.18
C ALA A 63 12.62 6.23 -9.69
N GLY A 64 13.64 5.87 -8.90
CA GLY A 64 13.59 5.86 -7.43
C GLY A 64 14.43 6.95 -6.77
N TRP A 65 14.47 8.16 -7.34
CA TRP A 65 15.27 9.26 -6.76
C TRP A 65 14.58 9.95 -5.57
N MET A 66 13.27 9.72 -5.38
CA MET A 66 12.52 10.11 -4.19
C MET A 66 11.69 8.91 -3.70
N THR A 67 11.29 8.93 -2.42
CA THR A 67 10.53 7.84 -1.79
C THR A 67 9.22 8.37 -1.18
N PRO A 68 8.09 7.65 -1.33
CA PRO A 68 7.92 6.42 -2.12
C PRO A 68 8.01 6.72 -3.63
N VAL A 69 8.13 5.68 -4.47
CA VAL A 69 8.16 5.84 -5.95
C VAL A 69 6.76 5.98 -6.56
N ARG A 70 5.73 5.58 -5.81
CA ARG A 70 4.32 5.58 -6.20
C ARG A 70 3.51 6.28 -5.13
N HIS A 71 2.59 7.13 -5.57
CA HIS A 71 1.56 7.73 -4.72
C HIS A 71 0.17 7.37 -5.23
N THR A 72 -0.79 7.39 -4.32
CA THR A 72 -2.22 7.25 -4.59
C THR A 72 -2.95 8.46 -4.02
N GLY A 73 -3.87 9.04 -4.80
CA GLY A 73 -4.63 10.25 -4.45
C GLY A 73 -5.84 10.40 -5.35
N ASP A 74 -6.71 11.37 -5.07
CA ASP A 74 -7.81 11.76 -5.96
C ASP A 74 -7.36 13.00 -6.75
N PHE A 75 -6.55 12.80 -7.79
CA PHE A 75 -5.84 13.87 -8.48
C PHE A 75 -6.72 14.59 -9.50
N ASP A 76 -7.85 14.01 -9.91
CA ASP A 76 -8.80 14.68 -10.80
C ASP A 76 -10.14 15.08 -10.15
N GLY A 77 -10.36 14.68 -8.89
CA GLY A 77 -11.49 15.11 -8.07
C GLY A 77 -12.75 14.27 -8.27
N ASP A 78 -12.65 13.09 -8.87
CA ASP A 78 -13.78 12.18 -9.09
C ASP A 78 -14.11 11.29 -7.87
N GLY A 79 -13.29 11.35 -6.82
CA GLY A 79 -13.44 10.59 -5.59
C GLY A 79 -12.90 9.16 -5.64
N GLN A 80 -12.29 8.74 -6.75
CA GLN A 80 -11.64 7.43 -6.90
C GLN A 80 -10.11 7.55 -6.73
N PRO A 81 -9.43 6.46 -6.31
CA PRO A 81 -7.98 6.47 -6.12
C PRO A 81 -7.22 6.38 -7.45
N ASP A 82 -6.57 7.48 -7.81
CA ASP A 82 -5.63 7.60 -8.92
C ASP A 82 -4.22 7.16 -8.53
N VAL A 83 -3.34 7.01 -9.53
CA VAL A 83 -1.94 6.62 -9.34
C VAL A 83 -1.01 7.66 -9.95
N ALA A 84 -0.02 8.09 -9.17
CA ALA A 84 1.14 8.85 -9.65
C ALA A 84 2.42 8.03 -9.45
N LEU A 85 3.30 8.03 -10.45
CA LEU A 85 4.54 7.25 -10.47
C LEU A 85 5.72 8.13 -10.89
N LEU A 86 6.81 8.05 -10.12
CA LEU A 86 8.08 8.65 -10.50
C LEU A 86 8.67 7.91 -11.71
N VAL A 87 9.03 8.67 -12.73
CA VAL A 87 9.56 8.14 -13.99
C VAL A 87 10.78 8.91 -14.46
N ALA A 88 11.60 8.26 -15.27
CA ALA A 88 12.67 8.89 -16.03
C ALA A 88 12.59 8.46 -17.49
N HIS A 89 12.88 9.38 -18.40
CA HIS A 89 12.99 9.07 -19.81
C HIS A 89 14.31 8.34 -20.09
N VAL A 90 14.24 7.22 -20.82
CA VAL A 90 15.37 6.29 -21.00
C VAL A 90 16.55 6.95 -21.69
N THR A 91 16.31 7.75 -22.73
CA THR A 91 17.38 8.41 -23.51
C THR A 91 17.90 9.68 -22.82
N SER A 92 17.04 10.68 -22.59
CA SER A 92 17.45 11.97 -22.03
C SER A 92 17.77 11.97 -20.54
N LYS A 93 17.38 10.91 -19.81
CA LYS A 93 17.50 10.78 -18.35
C LYS A 93 16.68 11.78 -17.53
N LYS A 94 15.94 12.67 -18.18
CA LYS A 94 15.06 13.64 -17.53
C LYS A 94 14.00 12.94 -16.70
N ARG A 95 13.74 13.49 -15.52
CA ARG A 95 12.84 12.95 -14.50
C ARG A 95 11.49 13.65 -14.53
N GLY A 96 10.44 12.92 -14.19
CA GLY A 96 9.08 13.43 -14.21
C GLY A 96 8.09 12.48 -13.54
N ILE A 97 6.80 12.72 -13.75
CA ILE A 97 5.73 11.98 -13.10
C ILE A 97 4.72 11.54 -14.14
N LEU A 98 4.42 10.24 -14.13
CA LEU A 98 3.33 9.66 -14.88
C LEU A 98 2.11 9.54 -13.97
N ILE A 99 0.96 10.05 -14.41
CA ILE A 99 -0.28 10.01 -13.64
C ILE A 99 -1.37 9.28 -14.43
N LEU A 100 -2.06 8.36 -13.76
CA LEU A 100 -3.18 7.58 -14.28
C LEU A 100 -4.38 7.79 -13.38
N HIS A 101 -5.48 8.32 -13.93
CA HIS A 101 -6.73 8.44 -13.17
C HIS A 101 -7.49 7.12 -13.17
N ALA A 102 -8.24 6.86 -12.10
CA ALA A 102 -9.07 5.68 -11.96
C ALA A 102 -10.06 5.53 -13.13
N GLY A 103 -10.22 4.30 -13.61
CA GLY A 103 -11.13 3.99 -14.72
C GLY A 103 -10.73 4.55 -16.09
N ARG A 104 -9.62 5.29 -16.21
CA ARG A 104 -9.13 5.81 -17.50
C ARG A 104 -8.04 4.92 -18.09
N THR A 105 -7.86 5.02 -19.41
CA THR A 105 -6.80 4.32 -20.16
C THR A 105 -5.67 5.26 -20.59
N THR A 106 -5.88 6.57 -20.48
CA THR A 106 -4.90 7.59 -20.84
C THR A 106 -4.13 8.06 -19.62
N THR A 107 -2.84 8.34 -19.80
CA THR A 107 -1.95 8.82 -18.75
C THR A 107 -1.46 10.23 -19.04
N ALA A 108 -1.38 11.07 -18.02
CA ALA A 108 -0.70 12.35 -18.08
C ALA A 108 0.80 12.18 -17.77
N LEU A 109 1.65 12.95 -18.44
CA LEU A 109 3.09 13.02 -18.16
C LEU A 109 3.46 14.48 -17.91
N VAL A 110 4.14 14.74 -16.81
CA VAL A 110 4.71 16.05 -16.46
C VAL A 110 6.20 15.89 -16.20
N GLY A 111 7.02 16.81 -16.70
CA GLY A 111 8.48 16.62 -16.71
C GLY A 111 8.91 15.50 -17.66
N ALA A 112 10.05 14.86 -17.38
CA ALA A 112 10.64 13.81 -18.21
C ALA A 112 10.80 14.19 -19.70
N GLY A 113 11.16 15.44 -19.97
CA GLY A 113 11.27 16.04 -21.31
C GLY A 113 10.03 16.79 -21.78
N VAL A 114 8.95 16.80 -21.00
CA VAL A 114 7.76 17.64 -21.26
C VAL A 114 7.82 18.87 -20.38
N ASN A 115 7.98 20.05 -20.98
CA ASN A 115 7.98 21.32 -20.25
C ASN A 115 6.68 21.52 -19.46
N PHE A 116 6.82 21.85 -18.17
CA PHE A 116 5.70 21.94 -17.25
C PHE A 116 5.76 23.23 -16.40
N GLY A 117 5.63 24.37 -17.07
CA GLY A 117 5.68 25.69 -16.42
C GLY A 117 7.03 25.92 -15.72
N ASN A 118 7.01 26.55 -14.55
CA ASN A 118 8.23 26.81 -13.78
C ASN A 118 8.88 25.55 -13.19
N GLY A 119 8.17 24.43 -13.14
CA GLY A 119 8.75 23.13 -12.76
C GLY A 119 9.75 22.59 -13.80
N GLY A 120 9.78 23.19 -15.00
CA GLY A 120 10.67 22.80 -16.08
C GLY A 120 10.25 21.50 -16.76
N ASP A 121 11.16 20.93 -17.54
CA ASP A 121 10.98 19.65 -18.20
C ASP A 121 11.73 18.49 -17.54
N ASP A 122 12.46 18.77 -16.45
CA ASP A 122 13.22 17.79 -15.68
C ASP A 122 13.06 18.07 -14.18
N PHE A 123 12.57 17.08 -13.43
CA PHE A 123 12.37 17.16 -11.99
C PHE A 123 13.58 16.64 -11.19
N GLU A 124 14.77 16.56 -11.79
CA GLU A 124 16.02 16.25 -11.07
C GLU A 124 16.30 17.21 -9.92
N TRP A 125 15.86 18.46 -10.01
CA TRP A 125 16.05 19.45 -8.97
C TRP A 125 15.28 19.14 -7.67
N ALA A 126 14.23 18.32 -7.73
CA ALA A 126 13.38 18.02 -6.58
C ALA A 126 13.93 16.82 -5.77
N ASN A 127 13.91 16.96 -4.45
CA ASN A 127 14.29 15.90 -3.50
C ASN A 127 13.13 15.42 -2.63
N ARG A 128 11.97 16.10 -2.70
CA ARG A 128 10.76 15.73 -1.97
C ARG A 128 9.52 15.79 -2.85
N TRP A 129 8.65 14.80 -2.67
CA TRP A 129 7.32 14.83 -3.26
C TRP A 129 6.25 14.19 -2.36
N VAL A 130 5.10 14.84 -2.26
CA VAL A 130 4.04 14.44 -1.32
C VAL A 130 2.65 14.69 -1.94
N VAL A 131 1.70 13.80 -1.64
CA VAL A 131 0.28 14.05 -1.94
C VAL A 131 -0.29 15.05 -0.94
N MET A 132 -0.75 16.19 -1.45
CA MET A 132 -1.43 17.22 -0.68
C MET A 132 -2.93 17.02 -0.78
N LYS A 133 -3.54 16.58 0.32
CA LYS A 133 -5.00 16.47 0.45
C LYS A 133 -5.65 17.85 0.52
N ARG A 134 -6.74 18.06 -0.23
CA ARG A 134 -7.37 19.38 -0.35
C ARG A 134 -8.88 19.30 -0.23
N LYS A 135 -9.46 20.20 0.56
CA LYS A 135 -10.92 20.25 0.75
C LYS A 135 -11.60 20.88 -0.47
N GLY A 136 -12.55 20.17 -1.06
CA GLY A 136 -13.36 20.66 -2.19
C GLY A 136 -12.57 20.91 -3.47
N LYS A 137 -11.38 20.31 -3.60
CA LYS A 137 -10.50 20.41 -4.76
C LYS A 137 -9.82 19.05 -4.96
N PRO A 138 -9.41 18.71 -6.20
CA PRO A 138 -8.54 17.56 -6.41
C PRO A 138 -7.27 17.66 -5.57
N ASP A 139 -6.77 16.51 -5.15
CA ASP A 139 -5.46 16.37 -4.54
C ASP A 139 -4.38 16.90 -5.49
N ALA A 140 -3.30 17.39 -4.91
CA ALA A 140 -2.16 17.88 -5.68
C ALA A 140 -0.89 17.13 -5.31
N LEU A 141 0.07 17.08 -6.21
CA LEU A 141 1.43 16.62 -5.88
C LEU A 141 2.29 17.84 -5.59
N LEU A 142 2.77 17.96 -4.35
CA LEU A 142 3.85 18.88 -4.01
C LEU A 142 5.14 18.29 -4.52
N ILE A 143 5.85 19.02 -5.38
CA ILE A 143 7.18 18.72 -5.88
C ILE A 143 8.09 19.84 -5.42
N GLU A 144 9.07 19.54 -4.60
CA GLU A 144 9.93 20.56 -4.03
C GLU A 144 11.36 20.08 -3.81
N ARG A 145 12.20 21.07 -3.64
CA ARG A 145 13.50 20.94 -3.02
C ARG A 145 13.38 21.57 -1.64
N GLU A 146 13.51 20.77 -0.57
CA GLU A 146 13.22 21.20 0.81
C GLU A 146 13.89 22.53 1.20
N GLU A 147 15.05 22.82 0.63
CA GLU A 147 15.85 24.02 0.88
C GLU A 147 15.69 25.17 -0.15
N ALA A 148 14.96 24.97 -1.25
CA ALA A 148 14.91 25.91 -2.37
C ALA A 148 13.49 26.19 -2.92
N GLY A 149 12.46 25.63 -2.28
CA GLY A 149 11.06 25.82 -2.68
C GLY A 149 10.62 24.82 -3.75
N GLY A 150 9.42 25.04 -4.30
CA GLY A 150 8.84 24.08 -5.22
C GLY A 150 7.50 24.52 -5.80
N GLY A 151 6.64 23.57 -6.08
CA GLY A 151 5.32 23.87 -6.60
C GLY A 151 4.39 22.68 -6.57
N LEU A 152 3.11 22.95 -6.84
CA LEU A 152 2.10 21.93 -6.95
C LEU A 152 1.83 21.60 -8.40
N VAL A 153 1.78 20.29 -8.69
CA VAL A 153 1.12 19.74 -9.86
C VAL A 153 -0.37 19.63 -9.52
N GLU A 154 -1.20 20.51 -10.10
CA GLU A 154 -2.64 20.55 -9.85
C GLU A 154 -3.44 20.20 -11.10
N PHE A 155 -4.52 19.45 -10.94
CA PHE A 155 -5.50 19.26 -12.00
C PHE A 155 -6.56 20.35 -11.96
N VAL A 156 -6.68 21.13 -13.03
CA VAL A 156 -7.65 22.23 -13.15
C VAL A 156 -8.22 22.26 -14.55
N ALA A 157 -9.56 22.23 -14.65
CA ALA A 157 -10.28 22.30 -15.92
C ALA A 157 -9.79 21.27 -16.96
N GLY A 158 -9.64 20.01 -16.53
CA GLY A 158 -9.30 18.90 -17.44
C GLY A 158 -7.81 18.73 -17.73
N LYS A 159 -6.92 19.56 -17.17
CA LYS A 159 -5.48 19.50 -17.42
C LYS A 159 -4.63 19.72 -16.17
N TYR A 160 -3.45 19.12 -16.17
CA TYR A 160 -2.43 19.41 -15.16
C TYR A 160 -1.75 20.75 -15.44
N ARG A 161 -1.48 21.49 -14.37
CA ARG A 161 -0.71 22.74 -14.39
C ARG A 161 0.26 22.83 -13.22
N TRP A 162 1.34 23.56 -13.42
CA TRP A 162 2.23 23.98 -12.35
C TRP A 162 1.65 25.17 -11.59
N ARG A 163 1.73 25.14 -10.26
CA ARG A 163 1.53 26.31 -9.41
C ARG A 163 2.71 26.45 -8.47
N GLN A 164 3.48 27.52 -8.63
CA GLN A 164 4.62 27.83 -7.76
C GLN A 164 4.23 27.89 -6.27
N GLN A 165 5.10 27.40 -5.41
CA GLN A 165 5.05 27.57 -3.95
C GLN A 165 6.42 28.02 -3.43
N GLY A 166 6.44 29.20 -2.79
CA GLY A 166 7.66 29.84 -2.33
C GLY A 166 8.41 30.57 -3.46
N ASP A 167 9.12 31.62 -3.06
CA ASP A 167 10.05 32.42 -3.87
C ASP A 167 11.49 32.18 -3.38
#